data_AF-A0A521BBG9-F1
#
_entry.id   AF-A0A521BBG9-F1
#
_cell.length_a   1.000
_cell.length_b   1.000
_cell.length_c   1.000
_cell.angle_alpha   90.00
_cell.angle_beta   90.00
_cell.angle_gamma   90.00
#
_symmetry.space_group_name_H-M   'P 1'
#
loop_
_entity.id
_entity.type
_entity.pdbx_description
1 polymer ?
#
loop_
_entity_poly.entity_id
_entity_poly.type
_entity_poly.pdbx_seq_one_letter_code
_entity_poly.pdbx_strand_id
1 'polypeptide(L)'
;MKRLWFRKKDILTIPSLMLSVFLAQTAIAEEKQHPVNCATAEGDLRAIATERKHAEEEQAKSVIAITPAGALLGLVTGTEKKRLTMLSGDYIEKLNQRSDEIKSTCGIQ
;
A
#
# COMPACT_ATOMS: atom_id res chain seq x y z
N MET A 1 31.21 49.95 -37.97
CA MET A 1 32.13 49.19 -38.87
C MET A 1 31.96 47.71 -38.55
N LYS A 2 31.34 46.95 -39.46
CA LYS A 2 31.93 45.91 -40.33
C LYS A 2 32.20 44.57 -39.61
N ARG A 3 31.38 43.60 -40.03
CA ARG A 3 31.41 42.15 -39.77
C ARG A 3 32.78 41.56 -40.16
N LEU A 4 33.34 40.70 -39.31
CA LEU A 4 34.25 39.61 -39.66
C LEU A 4 33.47 38.31 -39.35
N TRP A 5 32.93 37.59 -40.34
CA TRP A 5 33.58 36.53 -41.14
C TRP A 5 33.93 35.24 -40.36
N PHE A 6 33.12 34.19 -40.62
CA PHE A 6 33.48 32.76 -40.76
C PHE A 6 34.24 32.05 -39.61
N ARG A 7 33.77 30.90 -39.10
CA ARG A 7 33.69 29.61 -39.81
C ARG A 7 32.65 28.68 -39.17
N LYS A 8 31.59 28.28 -39.90
CA LYS A 8 31.25 26.88 -40.28
C LYS A 8 32.37 25.85 -40.01
N LYS A 9 32.05 24.79 -39.25
CA LYS A 9 32.90 23.77 -38.57
C LYS A 9 33.01 24.17 -37.09
N ASP A 10 32.20 23.65 -36.18
CA ASP A 10 32.05 22.22 -35.91
C ASP A 10 30.59 21.80 -35.66
N ILE A 11 30.13 20.91 -36.53
CA ILE A 11 29.11 19.91 -36.22
C ILE A 11 29.78 18.98 -35.21
N LEU A 12 29.57 19.17 -33.91
CA LEU A 12 29.79 18.11 -32.94
C LEU A 12 29.04 18.36 -31.63
N THR A 13 28.27 17.34 -31.24
CA THR A 13 27.71 17.08 -29.92
C THR A 13 26.62 18.02 -29.40
N ILE A 14 25.38 17.70 -29.78
CA ILE A 14 24.20 17.85 -28.92
C ILE A 14 24.48 17.00 -27.66
N PRO A 15 24.53 17.54 -26.43
CA PRO A 15 24.45 16.69 -25.26
C PRO A 15 22.99 16.26 -25.14
N SER A 16 22.66 15.21 -25.89
CA SER A 16 21.47 14.39 -25.69
C SER A 16 21.65 13.68 -24.34
N LEU A 17 21.43 14.39 -23.24
CA LEU A 17 21.10 13.77 -21.96
C LEU A 17 19.64 13.34 -22.07
N MET A 18 19.45 12.25 -22.82
CA MET A 18 18.24 11.44 -22.84
C MET A 18 17.99 10.96 -21.42
N LEU A 19 17.10 11.69 -20.77
CA LEU A 19 16.33 11.36 -19.58
C LEU A 19 15.75 9.95 -19.71
N SER A 20 16.54 8.94 -19.34
CA SER A 20 16.07 7.56 -19.23
C SER A 20 15.45 7.39 -17.85
N VAL A 21 14.18 7.75 -17.75
CA VAL A 21 13.33 7.37 -16.61
C VAL A 21 13.21 5.85 -16.64
N PHE A 22 13.93 5.16 -15.76
CA PHE A 22 13.66 3.77 -15.44
C PHE A 22 12.31 3.71 -14.71
N LEU A 23 11.20 3.50 -15.44
CA LEU A 23 9.97 3.00 -14.83
C LEU A 23 10.22 1.55 -14.39
N ALA A 24 10.65 1.37 -13.14
CA ALA A 24 10.54 0.09 -12.47
C ALA A 24 9.05 -0.18 -12.22
N GLN A 25 8.39 -0.87 -13.15
CA GLN A 25 7.02 -1.36 -12.98
C GLN A 25 7.02 -2.42 -11.88
N THR A 26 6.76 -2.04 -10.63
CA THR A 26 6.54 -3.01 -9.55
C THR A 26 5.19 -3.68 -9.80
N ALA A 27 5.20 -4.92 -10.29
CA ALA A 27 4.02 -5.78 -10.30
C ALA A 27 3.56 -5.94 -8.83
N ILE A 28 2.42 -5.33 -8.48
CA ILE A 28 1.80 -5.51 -7.18
C ILE A 28 1.19 -6.91 -7.20
N ALA A 29 1.84 -7.87 -6.55
CA ALA A 29 1.19 -9.14 -6.24
C ALA A 29 -0.06 -8.83 -5.40
N GLU A 30 -1.22 -9.25 -5.89
CA GLU A 30 -2.46 -9.16 -5.14
C GLU A 30 -2.36 -10.13 -3.96
N GLU A 31 -2.00 -9.62 -2.78
CA GLU A 31 -2.02 -10.42 -1.55
C GLU A 31 -3.46 -10.78 -1.26
N LYS A 32 -3.80 -12.06 -1.42
CA LYS A 32 -5.14 -12.58 -1.22
C LYS A 32 -5.48 -12.47 0.26
N GLN A 33 -6.59 -11.83 0.57
CA GLN A 33 -7.15 -11.83 1.92
C GLN A 33 -7.36 -13.27 2.39
N HIS A 34 -7.28 -13.49 3.71
CA HIS A 34 -7.64 -14.80 4.23
C HIS A 34 -9.09 -15.11 3.89
N PRO A 35 -9.45 -16.37 3.59
CA PRO A 35 -10.84 -16.72 3.38
C PRO A 35 -11.66 -16.51 4.67
N VAL A 36 -12.92 -16.11 4.54
CA VAL A 36 -13.83 -16.03 5.69
C VAL A 36 -14.06 -17.43 6.26
N ASN A 37 -13.92 -17.58 7.57
CA ASN A 37 -14.21 -18.82 8.28
C ASN A 37 -15.24 -18.56 9.39
N CYS A 38 -16.48 -19.05 9.18
CA CYS A 38 -17.56 -18.81 10.13
C CYS A 38 -17.39 -19.52 11.48
N ALA A 39 -16.52 -20.54 11.56
CA ALA A 39 -16.18 -21.16 12.84
C ALA A 39 -15.34 -20.25 13.74
N THR A 40 -14.64 -19.26 13.18
CA THR A 40 -13.79 -18.31 13.91
C THR A 40 -14.32 -16.88 13.89
N ALA A 41 -15.47 -16.63 13.27
CA ALA A 41 -15.99 -15.28 13.02
C ALA A 41 -16.09 -14.41 14.27
N GLU A 42 -16.48 -14.95 15.42
CA GLU A 42 -16.53 -14.18 16.66
C GLU A 42 -15.14 -13.68 17.10
N GLY A 43 -14.13 -14.55 17.00
CA GLY A 43 -12.74 -14.19 17.29
C GLY A 43 -12.19 -13.19 16.28
N ASP A 44 -12.52 -13.36 15.01
CA ASP A 44 -12.09 -12.48 13.92
C ASP A 44 -12.68 -11.07 14.09
N LEU A 45 -13.98 -10.96 14.38
CA LEU A 45 -14.65 -9.69 14.66
C LEU A 45 -14.08 -9.01 15.91
N ARG A 46 -13.73 -9.79 16.94
CA ARG A 46 -13.09 -9.26 18.16
C ARG A 46 -11.70 -8.69 17.85
N ALA A 47 -10.89 -9.43 17.09
CA ALA A 47 -9.57 -8.96 16.66
C ALA A 47 -9.66 -7.67 15.84
N ILE A 48 -10.60 -7.61 14.90
CA ILE A 48 -10.86 -6.41 14.08
C ILE A 48 -11.29 -5.23 14.96
N ALA A 49 -12.18 -5.44 15.92
CA ALA A 49 -12.66 -4.36 16.81
C ALA A 49 -11.53 -3.81 17.70
N THR A 50 -10.70 -4.68 18.27
CA THR A 50 -9.53 -4.27 19.06
C THR A 50 -8.52 -3.49 18.21
N GLU A 51 -8.21 -4.00 17.01
CA GLU A 51 -7.28 -3.35 16.10
C GLU A 51 -7.80 -1.98 15.63
N ARG A 52 -9.10 -1.87 15.32
CA ARG A 52 -9.71 -0.61 14.88
C ARG A 52 -9.59 0.46 15.96
N LYS A 53 -9.95 0.12 17.20
CA LYS A 53 -9.78 1.03 18.34
C LYS A 53 -8.33 1.47 18.47
N HIS A 54 -7.38 0.53 18.33
CA HIS A 54 -5.97 0.86 18.37
C HIS A 54 -5.56 1.80 17.22
N ALA A 55 -6.02 1.57 15.99
CA ALA A 55 -5.73 2.41 14.83
C ALA A 55 -6.36 3.80 14.91
N GLU A 56 -7.50 3.94 15.60
CA GLU A 56 -8.17 5.22 15.88
C GLU A 56 -7.41 6.04 16.94
N GLU A 57 -6.93 5.40 18.01
CA GLU A 57 -6.21 6.05 19.13
C GLU A 57 -4.76 6.38 18.77
N GLU A 58 -4.10 5.49 18.03
CA GLU A 58 -2.70 5.56 17.68
C GLU A 58 -2.61 5.67 16.16
N GLN A 59 -2.66 6.91 15.64
CA GLN A 59 -2.48 7.18 14.20
C GLN A 59 -1.14 6.59 13.73
N ALA A 60 -1.19 5.34 13.27
CA ALA A 60 -0.11 4.55 12.74
C ALA A 60 1.25 4.85 13.41
N LYS A 61 1.36 4.68 14.73
CA LYS A 61 2.69 4.38 15.30
C LYS A 61 3.22 3.23 14.45
N SER A 62 4.40 3.43 13.87
CA SER A 62 5.00 2.53 12.89
C SER A 62 5.35 1.21 13.57
N VAL A 63 4.35 0.37 13.83
CA VAL A 63 4.51 -0.90 14.50
C VAL A 63 4.53 -1.95 13.41
N ILE A 64 5.73 -2.48 13.18
CA ILE A 64 6.07 -3.60 12.29
C ILE A 64 5.47 -4.92 12.83
N ALA A 65 4.39 -4.85 13.61
CA ALA A 65 3.79 -6.00 14.27
C ALA A 65 2.76 -6.65 13.35
N ILE A 66 2.91 -7.95 13.11
CA ILE A 66 1.85 -8.78 12.57
C ILE A 66 0.71 -8.78 13.60
N THR A 67 -0.40 -8.12 13.27
CA THR A 67 -1.58 -8.11 14.14
C THR A 67 -2.57 -9.16 13.63
N PRO A 68 -3.36 -9.81 14.50
CA PRO A 68 -4.33 -10.80 14.08
C PRO A 68 -5.31 -10.27 13.02
N ALA A 69 -5.77 -9.03 13.17
CA ALA A 69 -6.64 -8.38 12.17
C ALA A 69 -5.89 -8.04 10.87
N GLY A 70 -4.61 -7.67 10.94
CA GLY A 70 -3.77 -7.48 9.76
C GLY A 70 -3.63 -8.77 8.96
N ALA A 71 -3.48 -9.92 9.62
CA ALA A 71 -3.46 -11.21 8.93
C ALA A 71 -4.77 -11.46 8.16
N LEU A 72 -5.94 -11.14 8.73
CA LEU A 72 -7.23 -11.29 8.03
C LEU A 72 -7.30 -10.48 6.72
N LEU A 73 -6.63 -9.32 6.68
CA LEU A 73 -6.50 -8.49 5.48
C LEU A 73 -5.46 -9.00 4.49
N GLY A 74 -4.82 -10.14 4.78
CA GLY A 74 -3.65 -10.63 4.05
C GLY A 74 -2.49 -9.67 4.24
N LEU A 75 -2.08 -9.38 5.47
CA LEU A 75 -0.87 -8.62 5.81
C LEU A 75 0.05 -9.47 6.70
N VAL A 76 0.29 -10.71 6.27
CA VAL A 76 0.77 -11.81 7.15
C VAL A 76 2.24 -11.68 7.52
N THR A 77 3.06 -11.17 6.61
CA THR A 77 4.53 -11.11 6.79
C THR A 77 5.12 -9.74 6.48
N GLY A 78 4.31 -8.69 6.42
CA GLY A 78 4.80 -7.37 6.07
C GLY A 78 5.40 -7.34 4.67
N THR A 79 4.58 -7.17 3.63
CA THR A 79 5.01 -6.21 2.60
C THR A 79 5.04 -4.85 3.29
N GLU A 80 6.08 -4.60 4.07
CA GLU A 80 6.22 -3.48 5.01
C GLU A 80 5.84 -2.17 4.31
N LYS A 81 6.25 -2.03 3.05
CA LYS A 81 5.91 -0.88 2.21
C LYS A 81 4.41 -0.60 2.12
N LYS A 82 3.54 -1.60 1.96
CA LYS A 82 2.10 -1.38 1.76
C LYS A 82 1.39 -0.98 3.05
N ARG A 83 1.77 -1.59 4.18
CA ARG A 83 1.23 -1.21 5.51
C ARG A 83 1.78 0.14 5.96
N LEU A 84 3.05 0.44 5.66
CA LEU A 84 3.67 1.76 5.86
C LEU A 84 3.03 2.84 4.98
N THR A 85 2.52 2.49 3.79
CA THR A 85 1.82 3.45 2.90
C THR A 85 0.35 3.62 3.21
N MET A 86 -0.27 2.75 4.01
CA MET A 86 -1.66 2.92 4.38
C MET A 86 -1.77 4.00 5.45
N LEU A 87 -2.49 5.06 5.13
CA LEU A 87 -2.91 6.03 6.14
C LEU A 87 -3.84 5.33 7.13
N SER A 88 -3.86 5.75 8.39
CA SER A 88 -4.73 5.14 9.42
C SER A 88 -6.20 5.07 8.98
N GLY A 89 -6.67 6.07 8.21
CA GLY A 89 -7.99 6.08 7.58
C GLY A 89 -8.23 4.89 6.64
N ASP A 90 -7.33 4.65 5.67
CA ASP A 90 -7.44 3.53 4.73
C ASP A 90 -7.41 2.18 5.47
N TYR A 91 -6.63 2.10 6.56
CA TYR A 91 -6.55 0.89 7.37
C TYR A 91 -7.85 0.61 8.13
N ILE A 92 -8.42 1.63 8.76
CA ILE A 92 -9.74 1.55 9.41
C ILE A 92 -10.83 1.16 8.40
N GLU A 93 -10.80 1.72 7.20
CA GLU A 93 -11.77 1.38 6.16
C GLU A 93 -11.70 -0.10 5.78
N LYS A 94 -10.49 -0.64 5.56
CA LYS A 94 -10.34 -2.07 5.26
C LYS A 94 -10.76 -2.98 6.40
N LEU A 95 -10.52 -2.58 7.65
CA LEU A 95 -11.01 -3.32 8.82
C LEU A 95 -12.55 -3.36 8.86
N ASN A 96 -13.21 -2.26 8.54
CA ASN A 96 -14.67 -2.21 8.46
C ASN A 96 -15.21 -3.06 7.30
N GLN A 97 -14.65 -2.92 6.10
CA GLN A 97 -15.02 -3.72 4.93
C GLN A 97 -14.89 -5.22 5.24
N ARG A 98 -13.82 -5.62 5.92
CA ARG A 98 -13.59 -7.01 6.30
C ARG A 98 -14.58 -7.48 7.36
N SER A 99 -14.91 -6.64 8.34
CA SER A 99 -15.98 -6.93 9.31
C SER A 99 -17.31 -7.16 8.60
N ASP A 100 -17.68 -6.32 7.64
CA ASP A 100 -18.94 -6.42 6.90
C ASP A 100 -18.98 -7.66 6.01
N GLU A 101 -17.86 -8.03 5.39
CA GLU A 101 -17.71 -9.28 4.64
C GLU A 101 -17.92 -10.51 5.54
N ILE A 102 -17.29 -10.54 6.73
CA ILE A 102 -17.46 -11.64 7.69
C ILE A 102 -18.92 -11.72 8.15
N LYS A 103 -19.52 -10.58 8.50
CA LYS A 103 -20.91 -10.50 8.95
C LYS A 103 -21.89 -11.00 7.90
N SER A 104 -21.77 -10.47 6.68
CA SER A 104 -22.64 -10.85 5.56
C SER A 104 -22.48 -12.32 5.17
N THR A 105 -21.24 -12.83 5.13
CA THR A 105 -20.95 -14.22 4.76
C THR A 105 -21.43 -15.21 5.82
N CYS A 106 -21.30 -14.87 7.11
CA CYS A 106 -21.64 -15.77 8.21
C CYS A 106 -23.03 -15.54 8.81
N GLY A 107 -23.82 -14.59 8.28
CA GLY A 107 -25.17 -14.30 8.77
C GLY A 107 -25.19 -13.67 10.17
N ILE A 108 -24.15 -12.90 10.52
CA ILE A 108 -24.01 -12.22 11.81
C ILE A 108 -24.46 -10.76 11.65
N GLN A 109 -25.26 -10.25 12.59
CA GLN A 109 -25.71 -8.85 12.62
C GLN A 109 -24.74 -7.97 13.42
#